data_AF-A0A5R8KDN6-F1
#
_entry.id   AF-A0A5R8KDN6-F1
#
_cell.length_a   1.000
_cell.length_b   1.000
_cell.length_c   1.000
_cell.angle_alpha   90.00
_cell.angle_beta   90.00
_cell.angle_gamma   90.00
#
_symmetry.space_group_name_H-M   'P 1'
#
loop_
_entity.id
_entity.type
_entity.pdbx_description
1 polymer ?
#
loop_
_entity_poly.entity_id
_entity_poly.type
_entity_poly.pdbx_seq_one_letter_code
_entity_poly.pdbx_strand_id
1 'polypeptide(L)'
;MCCFTRPVDYVNNTRIFARLGDGVNQFIAYAMSIGANEELAMVLPVPVVPNSGEKAMKFIDLSKYPRFFEDMESGFPALRRKQAGPFSTDRATPRAAKLEVVSVGSYDASFVPTVADFTRLDERFRFPADTWKKLPGYANYGFAVFKLKPTRGPVHPMAFTFPSAHPQQLFFPTVHIHDGEVHAKAEFDHTLYCQGGNINAKDWQESPGIAIQFMKCGLTHHMVPPNHHIYRRKMNGNLANGDLLLQASKLPA
;
A
#
# COMPACT_ATOMS: atom_id res chain seq x y z
N MET A 1 -2.38 -2.66 -11.42
CA MET A 1 -1.20 -3.56 -11.29
C MET A 1 0.03 -2.81 -10.82
N CYS A 2 0.63 -3.07 -9.65
CA CYS A 2 1.86 -2.38 -9.19
C CYS A 2 3.07 -2.57 -10.14
N CYS A 3 4.22 -1.94 -9.86
CA CYS A 3 5.45 -2.16 -10.63
C CYS A 3 6.15 -3.46 -10.23
N PHE A 4 6.13 -4.48 -11.08
CA PHE A 4 6.78 -5.77 -10.86
C PHE A 4 7.89 -6.05 -11.88
N THR A 5 9.03 -6.56 -11.42
CA THR A 5 10.20 -6.82 -12.29
C THR A 5 10.05 -8.05 -13.19
N ARG A 6 9.00 -8.85 -12.96
CA ARG A 6 8.67 -10.07 -13.69
C ARG A 6 7.16 -10.17 -13.93
N PRO A 7 6.71 -10.97 -14.91
CA PRO A 7 5.29 -11.20 -15.15
C PRO A 7 4.56 -11.72 -13.91
N VAL A 8 3.30 -11.32 -13.79
CA VAL A 8 2.37 -11.75 -12.73
C VAL A 8 1.07 -12.21 -13.37
N ASP A 9 0.46 -13.27 -12.84
CA ASP A 9 -0.80 -13.80 -13.35
C ASP A 9 -1.97 -12.86 -13.01
N TYR A 10 -1.95 -12.29 -11.80
CA TYR A 10 -2.92 -11.31 -11.36
C TYR A 10 -2.39 -10.49 -10.19
N VAL A 11 -2.91 -9.27 -10.05
CA VAL A 11 -2.76 -8.41 -8.88
C VAL A 11 -4.10 -7.76 -8.60
N ASN A 12 -4.63 -7.91 -7.39
CA ASN A 12 -5.93 -7.34 -7.01
C ASN A 12 -5.97 -7.04 -5.51
N ASN A 13 -7.08 -6.46 -5.06
CA ASN A 13 -7.31 -6.08 -3.67
C ASN A 13 -6.15 -5.27 -3.08
N THR A 14 -5.60 -4.34 -3.86
CA THR A 14 -4.50 -3.50 -3.43
C THR A 14 -5.00 -2.55 -2.33
N ARG A 15 -4.26 -2.44 -1.24
CA ARG A 15 -4.56 -1.57 -0.11
C ARG A 15 -3.33 -0.77 0.27
N ILE A 16 -3.49 0.55 0.39
CA ILE A 16 -2.38 1.45 0.70
C ILE A 16 -2.81 2.37 1.82
N PHE A 17 -2.01 2.47 2.87
CA PHE A 17 -2.17 3.47 3.92
C PHE A 17 -1.06 4.52 3.80
N ALA A 18 -1.39 5.80 3.95
CA ALA A 18 -0.41 6.89 4.01
C ALA A 18 -0.67 7.84 5.18
N ARG A 19 0.39 8.33 5.82
CA ARG A 19 0.32 9.39 6.85
C ARG A 19 1.60 10.22 6.89
N LEU A 20 1.48 11.53 7.07
CA LEU A 20 2.61 12.39 7.43
C LEU A 20 3.01 12.17 8.90
N GLY A 21 4.29 11.90 9.12
CA GLY A 21 4.93 11.77 10.42
C GLY A 21 5.60 13.05 10.91
N ASP A 22 6.52 12.88 11.87
CA ASP A 22 7.32 13.98 12.39
C ASP A 22 8.29 14.52 11.33
N GLY A 23 8.64 15.80 11.42
CA GLY A 23 9.54 16.44 10.45
C GLY A 23 8.98 16.40 9.03
N VAL A 24 9.72 15.80 8.10
CA VAL A 24 9.28 15.63 6.71
C VAL A 24 8.87 14.18 6.39
N ASN A 25 8.79 13.31 7.40
CA ASN A 25 8.59 11.89 7.16
C ASN A 25 7.18 11.58 6.68
N GLN A 26 7.05 10.60 5.81
CA GLN A 26 5.79 9.96 5.47
C GLN A 26 5.89 8.47 5.76
N PHE A 27 4.82 7.91 6.34
CA PHE A 27 4.62 6.48 6.48
C PHE A 27 3.78 5.96 5.31
N ILE A 28 4.15 4.78 4.81
CA ILE A 28 3.37 3.98 3.87
C ILE A 28 3.23 2.56 4.43
N ALA A 29 2.04 2.01 4.34
CA ALA A 29 1.83 0.56 4.34
C ALA A 29 1.13 0.15 3.05
N TYR A 30 1.43 -1.06 2.58
CA TYR A 30 0.99 -1.58 1.30
C TYR A 30 0.66 -3.07 1.43
N ALA A 31 -0.48 -3.51 0.90
CA ALA A 31 -0.81 -4.91 0.75
C ALA A 31 -1.53 -5.14 -0.57
N MET A 32 -1.49 -6.37 -1.05
CA MET A 32 -2.25 -6.81 -2.23
C MET A 32 -2.44 -8.32 -2.17
N SER A 33 -3.27 -8.84 -3.07
CA SER A 33 -3.19 -10.25 -3.47
C SER A 33 -2.53 -10.36 -4.83
N ILE A 34 -1.65 -11.35 -4.98
CA ILE A 34 -0.88 -11.59 -6.19
C ILE A 34 -0.89 -13.08 -6.56
N GLY A 35 -0.87 -13.37 -7.85
CA GLY A 35 -0.50 -14.67 -8.38
C GLY A 35 0.82 -14.56 -9.14
N ALA A 36 1.87 -15.19 -8.64
CA ALA A 36 3.18 -15.23 -9.27
C ALA A 36 3.78 -16.63 -9.15
N ASN A 37 4.33 -17.13 -10.26
CA ASN A 37 4.91 -18.47 -10.34
C ASN A 37 6.44 -18.47 -10.15
N GLU A 38 7.06 -17.30 -10.13
CA GLU A 38 8.50 -17.11 -9.96
C GLU A 38 8.81 -16.04 -8.91
N GLU A 39 10.06 -16.03 -8.43
CA GLU A 39 10.57 -14.95 -7.58
C GLU A 39 10.65 -13.66 -8.37
N LEU A 40 10.22 -12.56 -7.75
CA LEU A 40 10.19 -11.24 -8.39
C LEU A 40 10.39 -10.13 -7.38
N ALA A 41 10.58 -8.89 -7.85
CA ALA A 41 10.50 -7.72 -7.00
C ALA A 41 9.28 -6.87 -7.33
N MET A 42 8.64 -6.37 -6.27
CA MET A 42 7.77 -5.21 -6.35
C MET A 42 8.61 -3.96 -6.05
N VAL A 43 8.48 -2.95 -6.89
CA VAL A 43 9.25 -1.71 -6.76
C VAL A 43 8.30 -0.52 -6.61
N LEU A 44 8.43 0.24 -5.53
CA LEU A 44 7.62 1.42 -5.28
C LEU A 44 8.47 2.68 -5.40
N PRO A 45 8.33 3.48 -6.47
CA PRO A 45 8.93 4.80 -6.51
C PRO A 45 8.29 5.67 -5.42
N VAL A 46 9.11 6.35 -4.63
CA VAL A 46 8.66 7.33 -3.63
C VAL A 46 9.49 8.62 -3.68
N PRO A 47 8.87 9.78 -3.47
CA PRO A 47 9.55 11.07 -3.53
C PRO A 47 10.35 11.28 -2.24
N VAL A 48 11.59 10.80 -2.20
CA VAL A 48 12.49 10.99 -1.06
C VAL A 48 13.18 12.35 -1.16
N VAL A 49 13.36 13.05 -0.05
CA VAL A 49 14.18 14.27 -0.01
C VAL A 49 15.57 13.97 -0.62
N PRO A 50 16.04 14.74 -1.61
CA PRO A 50 17.33 14.50 -2.23
C PRO A 50 18.48 14.46 -1.23
N ASN A 51 19.50 13.66 -1.51
CA ASN A 51 20.71 13.52 -0.68
C ASN A 51 20.47 13.04 0.77
N SER A 52 19.33 12.39 1.06
CA SER A 52 19.04 11.83 2.39
C SER A 52 19.89 10.58 2.75
N GLY A 53 20.68 10.06 1.80
CA GLY A 53 21.55 8.91 1.99
C GLY A 53 20.83 7.56 2.03
N GLU A 54 21.61 6.48 2.11
CA GLU A 54 21.12 5.09 2.00
C GLU A 54 20.26 4.63 3.18
N LYS A 55 20.28 5.36 4.30
CA LYS A 55 19.49 5.06 5.50
C LYS A 55 18.23 5.92 5.63
N ALA A 56 17.88 6.66 4.58
CA ALA A 56 16.73 7.56 4.57
C ALA A 56 15.40 6.81 4.79
N MET A 57 15.28 5.60 4.23
CA MET A 57 14.11 4.77 4.37
C MET A 57 14.28 3.75 5.50
N LYS A 58 13.26 3.62 6.34
CA LYS A 58 13.21 2.60 7.40
C LYS A 58 12.01 1.70 7.16
N PHE A 59 12.26 0.40 7.00
CA PHE A 59 11.21 -0.61 6.91
C PHE A 59 10.65 -0.91 8.30
N ILE A 60 9.35 -1.16 8.36
CA ILE A 60 8.60 -1.41 9.59
C ILE A 60 8.10 -2.85 9.52
N ASP A 61 8.42 -3.61 10.56
CA ASP A 61 7.99 -5.01 10.68
C ASP A 61 6.56 -5.08 11.22
N LEU A 62 5.62 -5.49 10.37
CA LEU A 62 4.22 -5.72 10.75
C LEU A 62 3.90 -7.20 11.00
N SER A 63 4.90 -8.07 11.17
CA SER A 63 4.71 -9.53 11.39
C SER A 63 3.80 -9.86 12.57
N LYS A 64 3.76 -9.00 13.58
CA LYS A 64 2.88 -9.12 14.75
C LYS A 64 1.46 -8.57 14.51
N TYR A 65 1.19 -8.01 13.33
CA TYR A 65 -0.11 -7.44 12.97
C TYR A 65 -0.53 -7.77 11.53
N PRO A 66 -0.66 -9.07 11.17
CA PRO A 66 -0.97 -9.49 9.80
C PRO A 66 -2.33 -9.00 9.29
N ARG A 67 -3.28 -8.74 10.21
CA ARG A 67 -4.63 -8.23 9.90
C ARG A 67 -4.71 -6.70 9.79
N PHE A 68 -3.58 -6.00 9.66
CA PHE A 68 -3.50 -4.54 9.66
C PHE A 68 -4.58 -3.85 8.82
N PHE A 69 -4.74 -4.26 7.55
CA PHE A 69 -5.74 -3.67 6.66
C PHE A 69 -7.17 -4.20 6.84
N GLU A 70 -7.33 -5.39 7.42
CA GLU A 70 -8.65 -5.96 7.70
C GLU A 70 -9.30 -5.24 8.89
N ASP A 71 -8.53 -5.07 9.95
CA ASP A 71 -8.92 -4.30 11.13
C ASP A 71 -9.16 -2.82 10.70
N MET A 72 -8.34 -2.24 9.81
CA MET A 72 -8.59 -0.90 9.25
C MET A 72 -9.89 -0.79 8.44
N GLU A 73 -10.18 -1.74 7.56
CA GLU A 73 -11.43 -1.76 6.76
C GLU A 73 -12.66 -1.96 7.66
N SER A 74 -12.52 -2.65 8.79
CA SER A 74 -13.62 -2.84 9.75
C SER A 74 -14.15 -1.53 10.35
N GLY A 75 -13.34 -0.46 10.31
CA GLY A 75 -13.75 0.90 10.63
C GLY A 75 -14.70 1.54 9.63
N PHE A 76 -15.02 0.89 8.51
CA PHE A 76 -15.92 1.39 7.46
C PHE A 76 -17.06 0.40 7.14
N PRO A 77 -17.88 0.00 8.14
CA PRO A 77 -18.96 -0.95 7.90
C PRO A 77 -19.91 -0.38 6.85
N ALA A 78 -20.30 -1.21 5.89
CA ALA A 78 -21.38 -0.86 4.98
C ALA A 78 -22.60 -0.49 5.82
N LEU A 79 -23.23 0.65 5.53
CA LEU A 79 -24.54 0.96 6.08
C LEU A 79 -25.45 -0.21 5.68
N ARG A 80 -25.74 -1.11 6.62
CA ARG A 80 -26.80 -2.09 6.44
C ARG A 80 -28.05 -1.27 6.16
N ARG A 81 -28.46 -1.24 4.89
CA ARG A 81 -29.80 -0.79 4.52
C ARG A 81 -30.73 -1.61 5.41
N LYS A 82 -31.39 -0.97 6.37
CA LYS A 82 -32.46 -1.63 7.15
C LYS A 82 -33.55 -1.97 6.13
N GLN A 83 -33.45 -3.13 5.50
CA GLN A 83 -34.62 -3.74 4.88
C GLN A 83 -35.52 -4.14 6.06
N ALA A 84 -36.58 -3.37 6.23
CA ALA A 84 -37.72 -3.81 7.01
C ALA A 84 -38.41 -4.93 6.21
N GLY A 85 -38.48 -6.13 6.77
CA GLY A 85 -39.27 -7.23 6.19
C GLY A 85 -38.85 -8.62 6.71
N PRO A 86 -39.80 -9.56 6.87
CA PRO A 86 -39.91 -10.35 8.10
C PRO A 86 -39.29 -11.74 8.01
N PHE A 87 -39.04 -12.32 9.20
CA PHE A 87 -38.80 -13.73 9.51
C PHE A 87 -38.76 -14.72 8.33
N SER A 88 -37.59 -15.31 8.10
CA SER A 88 -37.50 -16.72 7.68
C SER A 88 -36.25 -17.36 8.28
N THR A 89 -36.45 -18.49 8.96
CA THR A 89 -35.41 -19.33 9.53
C THR A 89 -35.03 -20.39 8.50
N ASP A 90 -33.84 -20.28 7.90
CA ASP A 90 -33.26 -21.39 7.14
C ASP A 90 -31.98 -21.90 7.80
N ARG A 91 -32.04 -23.16 8.22
CA ARG A 91 -30.91 -23.94 8.73
C ARG A 91 -29.98 -24.30 7.57
N ALA A 92 -28.77 -23.75 7.58
CA ALA A 92 -27.71 -24.17 6.68
C ALA A 92 -26.93 -25.37 7.26
N THR A 93 -26.82 -26.43 6.47
CA THR A 93 -25.94 -27.59 6.70
C THR A 93 -24.46 -27.20 6.59
N PRO A 94 -23.56 -27.71 7.46
CA PRO A 94 -22.15 -27.35 7.43
C PRO A 94 -21.43 -27.98 6.24
N ARG A 95 -20.85 -27.13 5.38
CA ARG A 95 -19.90 -27.53 4.33
C ARG A 95 -18.53 -27.73 4.97
N ALA A 96 -17.88 -28.85 4.63
CA ALA A 96 -16.56 -29.24 5.14
C ALA A 96 -15.53 -28.10 5.01
N ALA A 97 -14.89 -27.77 6.13
CA ALA A 97 -13.81 -26.79 6.18
C ALA A 97 -12.57 -27.36 5.45
N LYS A 98 -12.12 -26.67 4.40
CA LYS A 98 -10.76 -26.88 3.88
C LYS A 98 -9.77 -26.35 4.91
N LEU A 99 -8.70 -27.11 5.12
CA LEU A 99 -7.59 -26.77 6.01
C LEU A 99 -6.87 -25.50 5.57
N GLU A 100 -6.33 -24.81 6.57
CA GLU A 100 -5.69 -23.50 6.52
C GLU A 100 -4.35 -23.56 5.76
N VAL A 101 -4.21 -22.71 4.75
CA VAL A 101 -2.92 -22.45 4.09
C VAL A 101 -2.35 -21.20 4.76
N VAL A 102 -1.32 -21.38 5.59
CA VAL A 102 -0.60 -20.27 6.22
C VAL A 102 0.76 -20.13 5.55
N SER A 103 0.86 -19.18 4.63
CA SER A 103 2.15 -18.62 4.24
C SER A 103 2.25 -17.23 4.87
N VAL A 104 2.94 -17.15 6.02
CA VAL A 104 3.31 -15.88 6.67
C VAL A 104 4.66 -15.45 6.12
N GLY A 105 4.71 -14.31 5.46
CA GLY A 105 5.97 -13.74 5.00
C GLY A 105 6.59 -12.78 6.01
N SER A 106 7.88 -12.54 5.82
CA SER A 106 8.63 -11.33 6.19
C SER A 106 9.50 -11.09 4.96
N TYR A 107 9.02 -10.26 4.05
CA TYR A 107 9.68 -9.99 2.76
C TYR A 107 11.13 -9.51 2.97
N ASP A 108 11.99 -9.76 1.98
CA ASP A 108 13.27 -9.05 1.93
C ASP A 108 13.02 -7.68 1.30
N ALA A 109 13.39 -6.62 2.01
CA ALA A 109 13.25 -5.26 1.53
C ALA A 109 14.60 -4.57 1.35
N SER A 110 14.68 -3.65 0.39
CA SER A 110 15.85 -2.81 0.16
C SER A 110 15.40 -1.42 -0.27
N PHE A 111 16.17 -0.41 0.14
CA PHE A 111 16.01 0.95 -0.36
C PHE A 111 17.05 1.21 -1.44
N VAL A 112 16.60 1.67 -2.61
CA VAL A 112 17.45 2.08 -3.71
C VAL A 112 17.36 3.61 -3.82
N PRO A 113 18.43 4.36 -3.50
CA PRO A 113 18.36 5.82 -3.43
C PRO A 113 18.12 6.50 -4.79
N THR A 114 18.68 5.95 -5.87
CA THR A 114 18.58 6.52 -7.22
C THR A 114 18.42 5.43 -8.28
N VAL A 115 17.98 5.81 -9.49
CA VAL A 115 17.89 4.87 -10.63
C VAL A 115 19.24 4.19 -10.92
N ALA A 116 20.37 4.89 -10.75
CA ALA A 116 21.70 4.33 -10.99
C ALA A 116 22.06 3.21 -9.99
N ASP A 117 21.52 3.29 -8.77
CA ASP A 117 21.79 2.32 -7.70
C ASP A 117 21.12 0.97 -7.91
N PHE A 118 20.17 0.82 -8.85
CA PHE A 118 19.59 -0.49 -9.20
C PHE A 118 20.66 -1.49 -9.64
N THR A 119 21.77 -1.02 -10.22
CA THR A 119 22.91 -1.87 -10.63
C THR A 119 23.53 -2.66 -9.47
N ARG A 120 23.29 -2.23 -8.23
CA ARG A 120 23.75 -2.88 -7.00
C ARG A 120 22.81 -3.99 -6.51
N LEU A 121 21.63 -4.12 -7.10
CA LEU A 121 20.70 -5.22 -6.84
C LEU A 121 21.00 -6.43 -7.74
N ASP A 122 20.69 -7.62 -7.24
CA ASP A 122 20.65 -8.84 -8.07
C ASP A 122 19.70 -8.64 -9.26
N GLU A 123 20.14 -9.10 -10.43
CA GLU A 123 19.48 -8.88 -11.74
C GLU A 123 18.01 -9.30 -11.77
N ARG A 124 17.63 -10.31 -11.00
CA ARG A 124 16.25 -10.79 -10.94
C ARG A 124 15.29 -9.77 -10.31
N PHE A 125 15.83 -8.84 -9.54
CA PHE A 125 15.06 -7.85 -8.75
C PHE A 125 15.22 -6.41 -9.23
N ARG A 126 15.72 -6.21 -10.46
CA ARG A 126 15.79 -4.90 -11.11
C ARG A 126 15.02 -4.90 -12.42
N PHE A 127 14.43 -3.75 -12.75
CA PHE A 127 13.91 -3.50 -14.09
C PHE A 127 15.06 -3.36 -15.09
N PRO A 128 14.83 -3.64 -16.38
CA PRO A 128 15.74 -3.19 -17.44
C PRO A 128 16.04 -1.69 -17.30
N ALA A 129 17.30 -1.29 -17.45
CA ALA A 129 17.74 0.08 -17.17
C ALA A 129 16.96 1.15 -17.96
N ASP A 130 16.49 0.81 -19.16
CA ASP A 130 15.73 1.71 -20.02
C ASP A 130 14.28 1.91 -19.57
N THR A 131 13.74 1.05 -18.69
CA THR A 131 12.37 1.17 -18.17
C THR A 131 12.17 2.52 -17.47
N TRP A 132 13.12 2.93 -16.63
CA TRP A 132 13.05 4.20 -15.90
C TRP A 132 13.29 5.42 -16.81
N LYS A 133 13.97 5.26 -17.95
CA LYS A 133 14.13 6.34 -18.94
C LYS A 133 12.79 6.69 -19.60
N LYS A 134 11.85 5.75 -19.69
CA LYS A 134 10.47 5.98 -20.15
C LYS A 134 9.64 6.79 -19.15
N LEU A 135 10.11 6.94 -17.91
CA LEU A 135 9.45 7.66 -16.82
C LEU A 135 10.36 8.73 -16.20
N PRO A 136 10.71 9.80 -16.95
CA PRO A 136 11.65 10.82 -16.49
C PRO A 136 11.19 11.53 -15.20
N GLY A 137 9.89 11.50 -14.88
CA GLY A 137 9.34 12.03 -13.62
C GLY A 137 9.90 11.36 -12.35
N TYR A 138 10.43 10.13 -12.45
CA TYR A 138 11.02 9.40 -11.33
C TYR A 138 12.54 9.53 -11.22
N ALA A 139 13.18 10.40 -12.02
CA ALA A 139 14.64 10.56 -12.00
C ALA A 139 15.21 10.96 -10.63
N ASN A 140 14.41 11.67 -9.83
CA ASN A 140 14.78 12.15 -8.49
C ASN A 140 14.06 11.39 -7.36
N TYR A 141 13.50 10.22 -7.65
CA TYR A 141 12.82 9.39 -6.66
C TYR A 141 13.79 8.38 -6.06
N GLY A 142 13.48 7.93 -4.84
CA GLY A 142 14.01 6.72 -4.27
C GLY A 142 13.03 5.56 -4.44
N PHE A 143 13.46 4.33 -4.22
CA PHE A 143 12.64 3.15 -4.48
C PHE A 143 12.64 2.19 -3.29
N ALA A 144 11.46 1.86 -2.78
CA ALA A 144 11.29 0.72 -1.89
C ALA A 144 11.16 -0.54 -2.75
N VAL A 145 12.08 -1.49 -2.57
CA VAL A 145 12.11 -2.75 -3.34
C VAL A 145 11.80 -3.90 -2.41
N PHE A 146 10.77 -4.66 -2.71
CA PHE A 146 10.33 -5.82 -1.95
C PHE A 146 10.47 -7.08 -2.78
N LYS A 147 11.32 -8.01 -2.36
CA LYS A 147 11.45 -9.31 -3.01
C LYS A 147 10.32 -10.22 -2.53
N LEU A 148 9.63 -10.82 -3.49
CA LEU A 148 8.50 -11.71 -3.26
C LEU A 148 8.84 -13.10 -3.80
N LYS A 149 8.53 -14.10 -2.97
CA LYS A 149 8.56 -15.51 -3.39
C LYS A 149 7.35 -15.83 -4.26
N PRO A 150 7.39 -16.92 -5.06
CA PRO A 150 6.20 -17.44 -5.73
C PRO A 150 5.06 -17.59 -4.73
N THR A 151 3.90 -17.03 -5.05
CA THR A 151 2.75 -17.04 -4.16
C THR A 151 1.46 -16.84 -4.94
N ARG A 152 0.36 -17.39 -4.42
CA ARG A 152 -0.99 -17.17 -4.94
C ARG A 152 -1.89 -16.79 -3.77
N GLY A 153 -2.27 -15.52 -3.68
CA GLY A 153 -3.15 -15.01 -2.64
C GLY A 153 -2.62 -13.75 -1.97
N PRO A 154 -3.07 -13.45 -0.74
CA PRO A 154 -2.68 -12.23 -0.03
C PRO A 154 -1.20 -12.26 0.36
N VAL A 155 -0.55 -11.11 0.21
CA VAL A 155 0.81 -10.86 0.68
C VAL A 155 0.76 -10.15 2.03
N HIS A 156 1.70 -10.49 2.91
CA HIS A 156 1.87 -9.82 4.20
C HIS A 156 2.03 -8.30 4.00
N PRO A 157 1.37 -7.44 4.81
CA PRO A 157 1.52 -5.99 4.70
C PRO A 157 2.98 -5.54 4.76
N MET A 158 3.39 -4.74 3.78
CA MET A 158 4.70 -4.11 3.66
C MET A 158 4.63 -2.68 4.17
N ALA A 159 5.48 -2.29 5.12
CA ALA A 159 5.46 -0.93 5.67
C ALA A 159 6.84 -0.30 5.74
N PHE A 160 6.89 1.02 5.55
CA PHE A 160 8.10 1.80 5.62
C PHE A 160 7.82 3.28 5.88
N THR A 161 8.84 4.01 6.32
CA THR A 161 8.85 5.46 6.43
C THR A 161 10.05 6.06 5.73
N PHE A 162 9.90 7.26 5.17
CA PHE A 162 10.95 7.97 4.45
C PHE A 162 10.75 9.49 4.59
N PRO A 163 11.82 10.30 4.50
CA PRO A 163 11.70 11.75 4.42
C PRO A 163 11.10 12.12 3.05
N SER A 164 9.85 12.58 3.03
CA SER A 164 9.12 12.93 1.81
C SER A 164 9.57 14.29 1.28
N ALA A 165 9.79 14.37 -0.03
CA ALA A 165 9.99 15.64 -0.75
C ALA A 165 8.68 16.45 -0.88
N HIS A 166 7.56 15.93 -0.38
CA HIS A 166 6.25 16.58 -0.39
C HIS A 166 5.70 16.72 1.05
N PRO A 167 6.21 17.64 1.88
CA PRO A 167 5.88 17.70 3.30
C PRO A 167 4.45 18.17 3.63
N GLN A 168 3.67 18.56 2.61
CA GLN A 168 2.27 19.02 2.73
C GLN A 168 1.30 18.15 1.92
N GLN A 169 1.78 17.02 1.39
CA GLN A 169 0.97 16.10 0.62
C GLN A 169 1.25 14.67 1.04
N LEU A 170 0.21 13.85 1.06
CA LEU A 170 0.34 12.40 1.11
C LEU A 170 0.54 11.88 -0.31
N PHE A 171 1.69 11.25 -0.52
CA PHE A 171 1.99 10.52 -1.74
C PHE A 171 1.53 9.07 -1.64
N PHE A 172 0.83 8.55 -2.64
CA PHE A 172 0.46 7.14 -2.73
C PHE A 172 1.10 6.51 -3.97
N PRO A 173 2.02 5.54 -3.81
CA PRO A 173 2.62 4.84 -4.93
C PRO A 173 1.57 3.96 -5.61
N THR A 174 1.03 4.45 -6.72
CA THR A 174 -0.10 3.86 -7.44
C THR A 174 0.14 3.75 -8.94
N VAL A 175 1.28 4.25 -9.43
CA VAL A 175 1.73 3.98 -10.80
C VAL A 175 1.91 2.48 -11.03
N HIS A 176 1.59 2.07 -12.25
CA HIS A 176 1.62 0.69 -12.71
C HIS A 176 2.67 0.54 -13.82
N ILE A 177 3.55 -0.44 -13.67
CA ILE A 177 4.50 -0.88 -14.70
C ILE A 177 4.35 -2.40 -14.79
N HIS A 178 3.88 -2.90 -15.91
CA HIS A 178 3.78 -4.33 -16.19
C HIS A 178 4.37 -4.60 -17.57
N ASP A 179 4.91 -5.80 -17.75
CA ASP A 179 5.52 -6.25 -19.01
C ASP A 179 6.67 -5.37 -19.52
N GLY A 180 7.32 -4.59 -18.63
CA GLY A 180 8.37 -3.64 -19.00
C GLY A 180 7.89 -2.40 -19.74
N GLU A 181 6.57 -2.21 -19.81
CA GLU A 181 5.93 -1.09 -20.50
C GLU A 181 5.15 -0.19 -19.53
N VAL A 182 4.99 1.06 -19.97
CA VAL A 182 4.24 2.08 -19.24
C VAL A 182 3.05 2.46 -20.10
N HIS A 183 1.87 2.03 -19.68
CA HIS A 183 0.63 2.38 -20.34
C HIS A 183 0.08 3.70 -19.80
N ALA A 184 -0.58 4.49 -20.65
CA ALA A 184 -1.20 5.76 -20.23
C ALA A 184 -2.39 5.56 -19.27
N LYS A 185 -3.03 4.39 -19.33
CA LYS A 185 -4.10 3.97 -18.43
C LYS A 185 -3.79 2.58 -17.88
N ALA A 186 -4.33 2.29 -16.71
CA ALA A 186 -4.19 0.98 -16.08
C ALA A 186 -5.44 0.62 -15.28
N GLU A 187 -5.62 -0.68 -15.03
CA GLU A 187 -6.69 -1.18 -14.18
C GLU A 187 -6.34 -1.02 -12.69
N PHE A 188 -7.23 -0.33 -11.98
CA PHE A 188 -7.16 -0.15 -10.54
C PHE A 188 -8.24 -1.00 -9.86
N ASP A 189 -7.81 -1.68 -8.80
CA ASP A 189 -8.65 -2.30 -7.77
C ASP A 189 -7.99 -1.98 -6.44
N HIS A 190 -8.12 -0.72 -6.00
CA HIS A 190 -7.36 -0.17 -4.90
C HIS A 190 -8.28 0.43 -3.84
N THR A 191 -7.94 0.17 -2.58
CA THR A 191 -8.49 0.92 -1.45
C THR A 191 -7.37 1.69 -0.77
N LEU A 192 -7.44 3.00 -0.85
CA LEU A 192 -6.50 3.91 -0.21
C LEU A 192 -7.06 4.33 1.15
N TYR A 193 -6.16 4.42 2.12
CA TYR A 193 -6.43 4.87 3.47
C TYR A 193 -5.43 5.96 3.87
N CYS A 194 -5.85 6.88 4.74
CA CYS A 194 -4.93 7.83 5.32
C CYS A 194 -5.35 8.37 6.67
N GLN A 195 -4.38 8.99 7.33
CA GLN A 195 -4.58 9.94 8.41
C GLN A 195 -3.87 11.25 8.08
N GLY A 196 -4.49 12.37 8.43
CA GLY A 196 -3.98 13.70 8.17
C GLY A 196 -5.01 14.76 8.52
N GLY A 197 -4.58 16.00 8.70
CA GLY A 197 -5.48 17.13 8.81
C GLY A 197 -5.88 17.65 7.43
N ASN A 198 -6.98 18.42 7.38
CA ASN A 198 -7.51 19.05 6.17
C ASN A 198 -7.83 18.08 5.03
N ILE A 199 -8.14 16.82 5.34
CA ILE A 199 -8.58 15.85 4.33
C ILE A 199 -10.02 16.19 3.91
N ASN A 200 -10.25 16.35 2.62
CA ASN A 200 -11.57 16.62 2.09
C ASN A 200 -12.49 15.39 2.20
N ALA A 201 -13.43 15.42 3.15
CA ALA A 201 -14.38 14.34 3.41
C ALA A 201 -15.39 14.10 2.27
N LYS A 202 -15.47 14.99 1.26
CA LYS A 202 -16.29 14.74 0.05
C LYS A 202 -15.66 13.70 -0.88
N ASP A 203 -14.32 13.68 -0.94
CA ASP A 203 -13.56 12.78 -1.81
C ASP A 203 -13.07 11.53 -1.07
N TRP A 204 -13.05 11.61 0.27
CA TRP A 204 -12.58 10.56 1.17
C TRP A 204 -13.63 10.29 2.24
N GLN A 205 -14.08 9.05 2.34
CA GLN A 205 -14.97 8.66 3.42
C GLN A 205 -14.20 8.65 4.73
N GLU A 206 -14.64 9.42 5.72
CA GLU A 206 -14.14 9.36 7.09
C GLU A 206 -14.74 8.15 7.84
N SER A 207 -13.93 7.49 8.67
CA SER A 207 -14.41 6.41 9.54
C SER A 207 -15.39 6.96 10.58
N PRO A 208 -16.45 6.24 11.00
CA PRO A 208 -17.36 6.72 12.03
C PRO A 208 -16.72 6.89 13.42
N GLY A 209 -15.59 6.23 13.65
CA GLY A 209 -14.84 6.26 14.90
C GLY A 209 -13.35 6.52 14.70
N ILE A 210 -12.62 6.65 15.81
CA ILE A 210 -11.15 6.82 15.83
C ILE A 210 -10.44 5.47 15.73
N ALA A 211 -9.20 5.47 15.25
CA ALA A 211 -8.43 4.27 14.92
C ALA A 211 -8.36 3.23 16.05
N ILE A 212 -8.16 3.64 17.30
CA ILE A 212 -8.03 2.70 18.43
C ILE A 212 -9.29 1.87 18.71
N GLN A 213 -10.46 2.29 18.22
CA GLN A 213 -11.71 1.56 18.41
C GLN A 213 -11.79 0.30 17.54
N PHE A 214 -11.02 0.23 16.45
CA PHE A 214 -11.08 -0.88 15.50
C PHE A 214 -9.70 -1.39 15.06
N MET A 215 -8.61 -0.73 15.44
CA MET A 215 -7.23 -1.14 15.17
C MET A 215 -6.42 -1.36 16.46
N LYS A 216 -5.48 -2.31 16.41
CA LYS A 216 -4.43 -2.50 17.41
C LYS A 216 -3.29 -1.48 17.22
N CYS A 217 -3.56 -0.19 17.45
CA CYS A 217 -2.62 0.90 17.17
C CYS A 217 -1.22 0.72 17.82
N GLY A 218 -1.13 0.07 18.98
CA GLY A 218 0.15 -0.25 19.64
C GLY A 218 1.06 -1.19 18.84
N LEU A 219 0.53 -1.93 17.86
CA LEU A 219 1.28 -2.81 16.96
C LEU A 219 1.64 -2.14 15.63
N THR A 220 1.38 -0.84 15.47
CA THR A 220 1.60 -0.12 14.21
C THR A 220 2.91 0.67 14.17
N HIS A 221 3.76 0.57 15.21
CA HIS A 221 5.02 1.31 15.30
C HIS A 221 4.84 2.83 15.09
N HIS A 222 3.80 3.41 15.71
CA HIS A 222 3.41 4.81 15.59
C HIS A 222 2.98 5.27 14.18
N MET A 223 2.84 4.34 13.23
CA MET A 223 2.34 4.66 11.89
C MET A 223 0.88 5.13 11.94
N VAL A 224 0.05 4.55 12.81
CA VAL A 224 -1.36 4.90 12.98
C VAL A 224 -1.60 5.47 14.38
N PRO A 225 -1.59 6.81 14.54
CA PRO A 225 -2.05 7.47 15.75
C PRO A 225 -3.45 7.01 16.21
N PRO A 226 -3.63 6.66 17.49
CA PRO A 226 -4.84 6.00 18.00
C PRO A 226 -6.09 6.89 18.04
N ASN A 227 -5.90 8.18 18.28
CA ASN A 227 -6.98 9.11 18.63
C ASN A 227 -7.53 9.90 17.45
N HIS A 228 -7.28 9.45 16.23
CA HIS A 228 -7.71 10.12 15.01
C HIS A 228 -8.51 9.17 14.12
N HIS A 229 -9.44 9.73 13.37
CA HIS A 229 -10.17 9.03 12.33
C HIS A 229 -9.23 8.57 11.22
N ILE A 230 -9.67 7.55 10.48
CA ILE A 230 -9.04 7.12 9.23
C ILE A 230 -9.95 7.54 8.09
N TYR A 231 -9.35 7.94 6.98
CA TYR A 231 -10.06 8.30 5.76
C TYR A 231 -9.82 7.23 4.72
N ARG A 232 -10.83 6.92 3.90
CA ARG A 232 -10.79 5.88 2.87
C ARG A 232 -11.28 6.40 1.53
N ARG A 233 -10.59 6.01 0.46
CA ARG A 233 -11.02 6.20 -0.93
C ARG A 233 -10.85 4.92 -1.73
N LYS A 234 -11.83 4.58 -2.56
CA LYS A 234 -11.73 3.47 -3.51
C LYS A 234 -11.37 4.00 -4.89
N MET A 235 -10.46 3.31 -5.58
CA MET A 235 -10.08 3.57 -6.96
C MET A 235 -10.28 2.27 -7.75
N ASN A 236 -11.27 2.26 -8.62
CA ASN A 236 -11.67 1.07 -9.37
C ASN A 236 -11.81 1.37 -10.87
N GLY A 237 -11.43 0.39 -11.69
CA GLY A 237 -11.57 0.44 -13.15
C GLY A 237 -10.36 1.01 -13.88
N ASN A 238 -10.55 1.34 -15.15
CA ASN A 238 -9.48 1.78 -16.03
C ASN A 238 -9.25 3.30 -15.90
N LEU A 239 -8.22 3.70 -15.15
CA LEU A 239 -7.91 5.10 -14.81
C LEU A 239 -6.58 5.53 -15.45
N ALA A 240 -6.30 6.83 -15.43
CA ALA A 240 -4.98 7.34 -15.79
C ALA A 240 -3.90 6.68 -14.92
N ASN A 241 -2.83 6.22 -15.55
CA ASN A 241 -1.75 5.55 -14.85
C ASN A 241 -0.81 6.60 -14.24
N GLY A 242 -0.76 6.66 -12.91
CA GLY A 242 0.10 7.60 -12.20
C GLY A 242 -0.14 7.55 -10.70
N ASP A 243 0.76 8.20 -9.97
CA ASP A 243 0.68 8.28 -8.52
C ASP A 243 -0.39 9.27 -8.05
N LEU A 244 -0.99 9.01 -6.90
CA LEU A 244 -1.95 9.90 -6.28
C LEU A 244 -1.25 10.79 -5.24
N LEU A 245 -1.47 12.09 -5.39
CA LEU A 245 -1.11 13.10 -4.40
C LEU A 245 -2.38 13.63 -3.73
N LEU A 246 -2.39 13.63 -2.41
CA LEU A 246 -3.47 14.20 -1.60
C LEU A 246 -2.92 15.35 -0.77
N GLN A 247 -3.50 16.55 -0.91
CA GLN A 247 -3.22 17.65 0.02
C GLN A 247 -3.67 17.24 1.42
N ALA A 248 -2.75 17.30 2.38
CA ALA A 248 -3.03 16.97 3.78
C ALA A 248 -2.00 17.64 4.69
N SER A 249 -2.44 18.11 5.85
CA SER A 249 -1.52 18.54 6.90
C SER A 249 -1.20 17.36 7.83
N LYS A 250 -0.16 17.53 8.65
CA LYS A 250 0.06 16.63 9.78
C LYS A 250 -1.14 16.63 10.71
N LEU A 251 -1.31 15.51 11.41
CA LEU A 251 -2.19 15.47 12.56
C LEU A 251 -1.64 16.39 13.66
N PRO A 252 -2.50 17.05 14.44
CA PRO A 252 -2.08 17.71 15.65
C PRO A 252 -1.48 16.68 16.63
N ALA A 253 -0.54 17.13 17.44
CA ALA A 253 0.10 16.32 18.49
C ALA A 253 -0.92 15.85 19.54
#